data_AF-A0A8H9C5V2-F1
#
_entry.id   AF-A0A8H9C5V2-F1
#
_cell.length_a   1.000
_cell.length_b   1.000
_cell.length_c   1.000
_cell.angle_alpha   90.00
_cell.angle_beta   90.00
_cell.angle_gamma   90.00
#
_symmetry.space_group_name_H-M   'P 1'
#
loop_
_entity.id
_entity.type
_entity.pdbx_description
1 polymer ?
#
loop_
_entity_poly.entity_id
_entity_poly.type
_entity_poly.pdbx_seq_one_letter_code
_entity_poly.pdbx_strand_id
1 'polypeptide(L)'
;MVLRGMSVRGLLIGGVLLAAPLVASCVQQGDFGRPAPTAWNSLIDAADTIAAHERGEAASLFPFTEDERALRDRAWRFLMPARERSLFEAALDNLTRARVLPVGWRLSDPAAYYEAITAGPYRSVISRYRRLSDDMVADGRLVPAFAETASRVVRADLTRLQSLPFITTLDDRDVRSAAMRVAENRCLIAWVRLETGARTASYRYALEHLLIAAPEEEAVAGERALAFLDSRRTLLDPLLPPDAEARCGLVPPEPGPAVLVRKG
;
A
#
# COMPACT_ATOMS: atom_id res chain seq x y z
N MET A 1 -45.38 57.58 38.57
CA MET A 1 -45.46 57.18 39.98
C MET A 1 -45.51 55.66 40.04
N VAL A 2 -44.37 55.08 40.42
CA VAL A 2 -44.11 53.79 41.09
C VAL A 2 -44.68 52.48 40.52
N LEU A 3 -43.71 51.66 40.08
CA LEU A 3 -43.68 50.22 39.84
C LEU A 3 -44.43 49.35 40.87
N ARG A 4 -44.95 48.21 40.39
CA ARG A 4 -44.76 46.92 41.09
C ARG A 4 -45.10 45.72 40.21
N GLY A 5 -44.21 44.73 40.21
CA GLY A 5 -44.51 43.39 39.69
C GLY A 5 -43.30 42.60 39.18
N MET A 6 -42.26 42.42 39.99
CA MET A 6 -41.22 41.40 39.74
C MET A 6 -41.70 40.04 40.25
N SER A 7 -41.70 39.01 39.40
CA SER A 7 -41.30 37.63 39.74
C SER A 7 -41.33 36.77 38.47
N VAL A 8 -40.16 36.43 37.93
CA VAL A 8 -40.03 35.33 36.96
C VAL A 8 -39.10 34.30 37.55
N ARG A 9 -39.64 33.09 37.67
CA ARG A 9 -39.00 31.87 38.15
C ARG A 9 -37.98 31.36 37.12
N GLY A 10 -36.82 30.96 37.65
CA GLY A 10 -36.02 29.79 37.29
C GLY A 10 -35.82 29.40 35.82
N LEU A 11 -34.56 29.38 35.38
CA LEU A 11 -34.03 28.23 34.63
C LEU A 11 -32.53 28.10 34.90
N LEU A 12 -32.15 27.04 35.61
CA LEU A 12 -30.78 26.58 35.80
C LEU A 12 -30.27 26.03 34.46
N ILE A 13 -29.27 26.67 33.85
CA ILE A 13 -28.56 26.12 32.69
C ILE A 13 -27.43 25.24 33.22
N GLY A 14 -27.71 23.94 33.35
CA GLY A 14 -26.70 22.90 33.54
C GLY A 14 -26.06 22.54 32.21
N GLY A 15 -24.88 23.10 31.93
CA GLY A 15 -24.06 22.70 30.79
C GLY A 15 -23.29 21.43 31.12
N VAL A 16 -23.81 20.27 30.70
CA VAL A 16 -23.08 19.00 30.71
C VAL A 16 -22.09 19.03 29.53
N LEU A 17 -20.82 19.30 29.84
CA LEU A 17 -19.69 19.09 28.95
C LEU A 17 -19.51 17.58 28.72
N LEU A 18 -19.97 17.08 27.59
CA LEU A 18 -19.62 15.76 27.08
C LEU A 18 -18.13 15.75 26.71
N ALA A 19 -17.29 15.27 27.63
CA ALA A 19 -15.90 14.92 27.34
C ALA A 19 -15.88 13.65 26.46
N ALA A 20 -15.57 13.82 25.18
CA ALA A 20 -15.28 12.70 24.29
C ALA A 20 -13.95 12.06 24.69
N PRO A 21 -13.88 10.74 24.96
CA PRO A 21 -12.61 10.08 25.21
C PRO A 21 -11.86 9.99 23.88
N LEU A 22 -10.77 10.77 23.77
CA LEU A 22 -9.74 10.54 22.77
C LEU A 22 -9.10 9.19 23.09
N VAL A 23 -9.50 8.15 22.35
CA VAL A 23 -8.82 6.85 22.40
C VAL A 23 -7.46 7.06 21.72
N ALA A 24 -6.48 7.51 22.50
CA ALA A 24 -5.08 7.47 22.11
C ALA A 24 -4.69 5.99 21.99
N SER A 25 -4.59 5.50 20.76
CA SER A 25 -3.94 4.23 20.48
C SER A 25 -2.46 4.38 20.81
N CYS A 26 -2.07 4.06 22.04
CA CYS A 26 -0.68 3.94 22.44
C CYS A 26 -0.04 2.82 21.61
N VAL A 27 0.70 3.18 20.57
CA VAL A 27 1.60 2.26 19.87
C VAL A 27 2.73 1.96 20.84
N GLN A 28 2.65 0.83 21.55
CA GLN A 28 3.82 0.33 22.27
C GLN A 28 4.88 -0.03 21.23
N GLN A 29 6.06 0.59 21.31
CA GLN A 29 7.23 0.15 20.55
C GLN A 29 7.90 -1.00 21.30
N GLY A 30 8.16 -2.10 20.62
CA GLY A 30 9.01 -3.19 21.10
C GLY A 30 10.48 -2.83 20.96
N ASP A 31 11.34 -3.65 21.58
CA ASP A 31 12.78 -3.61 21.32
C ASP A 31 13.00 -3.78 19.80
N PHE A 32 13.92 -3.00 19.24
CA PHE A 32 14.18 -2.84 17.79
C PHE A 32 13.26 -1.88 17.02
N GLY A 33 12.49 -1.02 17.70
CA GLY A 33 11.71 0.04 17.04
C GLY A 33 10.52 -0.48 16.22
N ARG A 34 10.23 -1.78 16.31
CA ARG A 34 9.03 -2.40 15.75
C ARG A 34 7.85 -2.13 16.68
N PRO A 35 6.61 -2.02 16.18
CA PRO A 35 5.43 -2.08 17.05
C PRO A 35 5.48 -3.35 17.91
N ALA A 36 5.16 -3.23 19.20
CA ALA A 36 5.12 -4.35 20.13
C ALA A 36 4.20 -5.45 19.56
N PRO A 37 4.60 -6.72 19.67
CA PRO A 37 3.85 -7.82 19.09
C PRO A 37 2.47 -7.90 19.76
N THR A 38 1.44 -7.55 19.02
CA THR A 38 0.06 -7.85 19.38
C THR A 38 -0.23 -9.31 19.01
N ALA A 39 -1.26 -9.94 19.60
CA ALA A 39 -1.74 -11.26 19.16
C ALA A 39 -2.01 -11.31 17.63
N TRP A 40 -2.38 -10.16 17.07
CA TRP A 40 -2.48 -9.90 15.64
C TRP A 40 -1.15 -9.98 14.88
N ASN A 41 -0.17 -9.14 15.27
CA ASN A 41 1.13 -9.06 14.58
C ASN A 41 1.88 -10.39 14.67
N SER A 42 1.80 -11.07 15.82
CA SER A 42 2.44 -12.37 16.02
C SER A 42 1.85 -13.48 15.13
N LEU A 43 0.53 -13.49 14.90
CA LEU A 43 -0.11 -14.47 14.02
C LEU A 43 0.24 -14.24 12.53
N ILE A 44 0.32 -12.98 12.14
CA ILE A 44 0.79 -12.56 10.82
C ILE A 44 2.27 -12.91 10.62
N ASP A 45 3.10 -12.64 11.63
CA ASP A 45 4.52 -12.95 11.60
C ASP A 45 4.74 -14.47 11.54
N ALA A 46 3.90 -15.24 12.22
CA ALA A 46 3.88 -16.70 12.11
C ALA A 46 3.52 -17.18 10.69
N ALA A 47 2.51 -16.58 10.05
CA ALA A 47 2.16 -16.91 8.68
C ALA A 47 3.28 -16.54 7.69
N ASP A 48 3.88 -15.36 7.84
CA ASP A 48 5.01 -14.91 7.03
C ASP A 48 6.24 -15.83 7.20
N THR A 49 6.51 -16.30 8.43
CA THR A 49 7.63 -17.24 8.70
C THR A 49 7.38 -18.64 8.17
N ILE A 50 6.15 -19.17 8.31
CA ILE A 50 5.75 -20.44 7.69
C ILE A 50 5.94 -20.35 6.17
N ALA A 51 5.39 -19.31 5.54
CA ALA A 51 5.55 -19.10 4.11
C ALA A 51 7.02 -18.93 3.68
N ALA A 52 7.84 -18.28 4.51
CA ALA A 52 9.26 -18.14 4.26
C ALA A 52 10.05 -19.44 4.46
N HIS A 53 9.55 -20.44 5.18
CA HIS A 53 10.20 -21.75 5.28
C HIS A 53 9.93 -22.60 4.01
N GLU A 54 8.74 -22.44 3.43
CA GLU A 54 8.22 -23.23 2.31
C GLU A 54 8.62 -22.68 0.92
N ARG A 55 9.81 -22.07 0.79
CA ARG A 55 10.26 -21.40 -0.46
C ARG A 55 10.33 -22.32 -1.69
N GLY A 56 10.21 -23.65 -1.52
CA GLY A 56 10.14 -24.64 -2.58
C GLY A 56 8.73 -24.91 -3.14
N GLU A 57 7.66 -24.57 -2.42
CA GLU A 57 6.27 -24.78 -2.86
C GLU A 57 5.70 -23.50 -3.48
N ALA A 58 5.12 -23.63 -4.68
CA ALA A 58 4.84 -22.47 -5.55
C ALA A 58 3.63 -21.63 -5.15
N ALA A 59 2.59 -22.22 -4.59
CA ALA A 59 1.34 -21.53 -4.32
C ALA A 59 0.52 -22.24 -3.26
N SER A 60 -0.37 -21.49 -2.61
CA SER A 60 -1.44 -22.09 -1.82
C SER A 60 -2.30 -23.01 -2.68
N LEU A 61 -2.62 -24.19 -2.16
CA LEU A 61 -3.47 -25.18 -2.83
C LEU A 61 -4.96 -24.84 -2.79
N PHE A 62 -5.34 -23.83 -2.00
CA PHE A 62 -6.73 -23.42 -1.90
C PHE A 62 -7.18 -22.69 -3.17
N PRO A 63 -8.46 -22.81 -3.57
CA PRO A 63 -8.99 -22.01 -4.67
C PRO A 63 -8.96 -20.52 -4.30
N PHE A 64 -8.91 -19.64 -5.30
CA PHE A 64 -9.08 -18.20 -5.07
C PHE A 64 -10.54 -17.88 -4.73
N THR A 65 -10.75 -16.90 -3.85
CA THR A 65 -12.05 -16.24 -3.70
C THR A 65 -12.30 -15.27 -4.87
N GLU A 66 -13.53 -14.77 -5.02
CA GLU A 66 -13.83 -13.72 -6.01
C GLU A 66 -13.05 -12.44 -5.74
N ASP A 67 -12.93 -12.03 -4.48
CA ASP A 67 -12.14 -10.85 -4.10
C ASP A 67 -10.64 -11.05 -4.38
N GLU A 68 -10.11 -12.27 -4.18
CA GLU A 68 -8.71 -12.61 -4.49
C GLU A 68 -8.43 -12.59 -6.01
N ARG A 69 -9.38 -13.05 -6.84
CA ARG A 69 -9.31 -12.89 -8.31
C ARG A 69 -9.37 -11.41 -8.70
N ALA A 70 -10.34 -10.69 -8.16
CA ALA A 70 -10.54 -9.27 -8.41
C ALA A 70 -9.31 -8.42 -8.01
N LEU A 71 -8.62 -8.80 -6.94
CA LEU A 71 -7.37 -8.18 -6.49
C LEU A 71 -6.27 -8.35 -7.54
N ARG A 72 -6.05 -9.58 -8.02
CA ARG A 72 -5.04 -9.91 -9.05
C ARG A 72 -5.35 -9.22 -10.37
N ASP A 73 -6.61 -9.13 -10.76
CA ASP A 73 -7.04 -8.44 -11.98
C ASP A 73 -6.78 -6.94 -11.93
N ARG A 74 -7.03 -6.31 -10.79
CA ARG A 74 -6.76 -4.88 -10.59
C ARG A 74 -5.27 -4.62 -10.48
N ALA A 75 -4.53 -5.47 -9.77
CA ALA A 75 -3.08 -5.36 -9.66
C ALA A 75 -2.40 -5.46 -11.03
N TRP A 76 -2.79 -6.43 -11.87
CA TRP A 76 -2.25 -6.55 -13.23
C TRP A 76 -2.53 -5.32 -14.08
N ARG A 77 -3.77 -4.78 -14.06
CA ARG A 77 -4.11 -3.54 -14.78
C ARG A 77 -3.26 -2.35 -14.32
N PHE A 78 -2.87 -2.31 -13.05
CA PHE A 78 -2.05 -1.23 -12.52
C PHE A 78 -0.56 -1.44 -12.84
N LEU A 79 -0.02 -2.60 -12.45
CA LEU A 79 1.40 -2.93 -12.55
C LEU A 79 1.85 -3.12 -14.00
N MET A 80 1.04 -3.83 -14.81
CA MET A 80 1.46 -4.37 -16.10
C MET A 80 0.33 -4.40 -17.16
N PRO A 81 -0.38 -3.29 -17.42
CA PRO A 81 -1.52 -3.28 -18.33
C PRO A 81 -1.17 -3.65 -19.79
N ALA A 82 0.08 -3.42 -20.20
CA ALA A 82 0.56 -3.67 -21.56
C ALA A 82 1.32 -5.00 -21.71
N ARG A 83 1.36 -5.85 -20.66
CA ARG A 83 2.05 -7.15 -20.68
C ARG A 83 1.05 -8.28 -20.56
N GLU A 84 1.43 -9.44 -21.06
CA GLU A 84 0.64 -10.66 -20.91
C GLU A 84 0.39 -11.00 -19.44
N ARG A 85 -0.79 -11.52 -19.16
CA ARG A 85 -1.21 -11.92 -17.82
C ARG A 85 -0.30 -13.00 -17.21
N SER A 86 0.19 -13.92 -18.03
CA SER A 86 1.13 -14.99 -17.66
C SER A 86 2.44 -14.45 -17.05
N LEU A 87 2.96 -13.34 -17.57
CA LEU A 87 4.17 -12.71 -17.04
C LEU A 87 3.94 -12.12 -15.65
N PHE A 88 2.75 -11.55 -15.41
CA PHE A 88 2.35 -11.09 -14.09
C PHE A 88 2.22 -12.22 -13.09
N GLU A 89 1.63 -13.34 -13.49
CA GLU A 89 1.50 -14.51 -12.62
C GLU A 89 2.87 -15.10 -12.28
N ALA A 90 3.76 -15.23 -13.27
CA ALA A 90 5.15 -15.64 -13.03
C ALA A 90 5.92 -14.68 -12.11
N ALA A 91 5.62 -13.37 -12.19
CA ALA A 91 6.16 -12.36 -11.28
C ALA A 91 5.76 -12.61 -9.84
N LEU A 92 4.47 -12.79 -9.65
CA LEU A 92 3.87 -12.95 -8.34
C LEU A 92 4.36 -14.24 -7.69
N ASP A 93 4.43 -15.33 -8.45
CA ASP A 93 4.98 -16.60 -7.98
C ASP A 93 6.45 -16.48 -7.53
N ASN A 94 7.27 -15.73 -8.28
CA ASN A 94 8.66 -15.49 -7.90
C ASN A 94 8.76 -14.58 -6.67
N LEU A 95 7.92 -13.55 -6.59
CA LEU A 95 7.85 -12.68 -5.43
C LEU A 95 7.47 -13.45 -4.17
N THR A 96 6.47 -14.34 -4.25
CA THR A 96 5.99 -15.09 -3.09
C THR A 96 6.99 -16.17 -2.66
N ARG A 97 7.54 -16.95 -3.60
CA ARG A 97 8.51 -18.03 -3.30
C ARG A 97 9.88 -17.50 -2.90
N ALA A 98 10.46 -16.64 -3.73
CA ALA A 98 11.85 -16.25 -3.64
C ALA A 98 12.05 -14.89 -2.98
N ARG A 99 10.97 -14.13 -2.73
CA ARG A 99 11.04 -12.73 -2.25
C ARG A 99 11.91 -11.88 -3.15
N VAL A 100 11.84 -12.16 -4.45
CA VAL A 100 12.62 -11.51 -5.50
C VAL A 100 11.70 -11.17 -6.65
N LEU A 101 11.64 -9.88 -6.98
CA LEU A 101 11.17 -9.47 -8.29
C LEU A 101 12.29 -9.66 -9.32
N PRO A 102 11.95 -10.08 -10.56
CA PRO A 102 12.86 -10.06 -11.68
C PRO A 102 13.60 -8.72 -11.80
N VAL A 103 14.89 -8.76 -12.16
CA VAL A 103 15.79 -7.59 -12.12
C VAL A 103 15.26 -6.41 -12.94
N GLY A 104 14.61 -6.67 -14.08
CA GLY A 104 14.00 -5.62 -14.91
C GLY A 104 12.72 -5.02 -14.35
N TRP A 105 12.21 -5.53 -13.22
CA TRP A 105 10.93 -5.15 -12.60
C TRP A 105 11.13 -4.51 -11.21
N ARG A 106 12.40 -4.26 -10.83
CA ARG A 106 12.73 -3.43 -9.66
C ARG A 106 12.43 -1.97 -9.98
N LEU A 107 12.04 -1.22 -8.94
CA LEU A 107 11.64 0.18 -9.04
C LEU A 107 12.66 1.00 -9.86
N SER A 108 12.13 1.73 -10.84
CA SER A 108 12.93 2.45 -11.82
C SER A 108 13.53 3.74 -11.24
N ASP A 109 14.63 4.15 -11.86
CA ASP A 109 15.15 5.52 -11.81
C ASP A 109 14.01 6.52 -12.12
N PRO A 110 13.69 7.47 -11.22
CA PRO A 110 12.66 8.49 -11.46
C PRO A 110 12.83 9.24 -12.78
N ALA A 111 14.06 9.34 -13.30
CA ALA A 111 14.34 9.99 -14.57
C ALA A 111 13.84 9.19 -15.78
N ALA A 112 13.70 7.87 -15.69
CA ALA A 112 13.35 7.01 -16.82
C ALA A 112 12.02 7.39 -17.48
N TYR A 113 11.04 7.80 -16.67
CA TYR A 113 9.75 8.26 -17.21
C TYR A 113 9.89 9.60 -17.96
N TYR A 114 10.63 10.56 -17.40
CA TYR A 114 10.92 11.83 -18.05
C TYR A 114 11.60 11.61 -19.41
N GLU A 115 12.67 10.80 -19.44
CA GLU A 115 13.36 10.43 -20.67
C GLU A 115 12.43 9.76 -21.69
N ALA A 116 11.51 8.91 -21.25
CA ALA A 116 10.57 8.25 -22.14
C ALA A 116 9.58 9.24 -22.80
N ILE A 117 9.08 10.24 -22.06
CA ILE A 117 8.14 11.23 -22.62
C ILE A 117 8.85 12.32 -23.45
N THR A 118 10.16 12.54 -23.24
CA THR A 118 10.95 13.50 -24.01
C THR A 118 11.61 12.89 -25.25
N ALA A 119 11.96 11.60 -25.23
CA ALA A 119 12.57 10.87 -26.34
C ALA A 119 11.60 10.57 -27.51
N GLY A 120 10.29 10.51 -27.23
CA GLY A 120 9.27 10.27 -28.25
C GLY A 120 9.09 11.44 -29.23
N PRO A 121 8.41 11.23 -30.37
CA PRO A 121 8.17 12.27 -31.39
C PRO A 121 7.16 13.34 -30.96
N TYR A 122 7.00 13.60 -29.65
CA TYR A 122 6.15 14.66 -29.13
C TYR A 122 6.70 16.01 -29.57
N ARG A 123 6.14 16.51 -30.67
CA ARG A 123 6.55 17.75 -31.33
C ARG A 123 6.27 19.01 -30.50
N SER A 124 5.42 18.93 -29.47
CA SER A 124 5.00 20.07 -28.65
C SER A 124 5.18 19.81 -27.16
N VAL A 125 5.69 20.80 -26.44
CA VAL A 125 5.81 20.82 -24.97
C VAL A 125 4.44 20.58 -24.32
N ILE A 126 3.39 21.23 -24.82
CA ILE A 126 2.01 21.06 -24.36
C ILE A 126 1.58 19.59 -24.39
N SER A 127 1.94 18.85 -25.45
CA SER A 127 1.60 17.42 -25.56
C SER A 127 2.29 16.56 -24.50
N ARG A 128 3.48 16.95 -24.03
CA ARG A 128 4.21 16.26 -22.96
C ARG A 128 3.55 16.48 -21.62
N TYR A 129 3.16 17.73 -21.31
CA TYR A 129 2.38 18.03 -20.11
C TYR A 129 1.04 17.30 -20.08
N ARG A 130 0.31 17.28 -21.20
CA ARG A 130 -0.97 16.56 -21.28
C ARG A 130 -0.80 15.07 -21.02
N ARG A 131 0.19 14.43 -21.65
CA ARG A 131 0.51 13.03 -21.38
C ARG A 131 0.81 12.78 -19.90
N LEU A 132 1.65 13.63 -19.30
CA LEU A 132 1.98 13.55 -17.87
C LEU A 132 0.73 13.63 -17.00
N SER A 133 -0.14 14.60 -17.23
CA SER A 133 -1.41 14.74 -16.50
C SER A 133 -2.35 13.56 -16.70
N ASP A 134 -2.47 13.06 -17.94
CA ASP A 134 -3.35 11.95 -18.27
C ASP A 134 -2.90 10.66 -17.57
N ASP A 135 -1.59 10.38 -17.56
CA ASP A 135 -1.01 9.19 -16.90
C ASP A 135 -1.21 9.26 -15.36
N MET A 136 -0.99 10.42 -14.74
CA MET A 136 -1.27 10.63 -13.30
C MET A 136 -2.75 10.43 -12.95
N VAL A 137 -3.67 10.97 -13.78
CA VAL A 137 -5.11 10.83 -13.58
C VAL A 137 -5.56 9.40 -13.78
N ALA A 138 -5.02 8.70 -14.78
CA ALA A 138 -5.30 7.30 -15.04
C ALA A 138 -4.92 6.42 -13.84
N ASP A 139 -3.70 6.57 -13.32
CA ASP A 139 -3.24 5.85 -12.14
C ASP A 139 -4.09 6.18 -10.90
N GLY A 140 -4.37 7.47 -10.68
CA GLY A 140 -5.19 7.91 -9.54
C GLY A 140 -6.62 7.35 -9.57
N ARG A 141 -7.18 7.05 -10.75
CA ARG A 141 -8.50 6.41 -10.88
C ARG A 141 -8.48 4.91 -10.55
N LEU A 142 -7.35 4.23 -10.71
CA LEU A 142 -7.22 2.80 -10.42
C LEU A 142 -7.08 2.51 -8.93
N VAL A 143 -6.43 3.40 -8.18
CA VAL A 143 -6.07 3.18 -6.77
C VAL A 143 -7.29 2.91 -5.86
N PRO A 144 -8.41 3.68 -5.90
CA PRO A 144 -9.51 3.47 -4.96
C PRO A 144 -10.17 2.09 -5.09
N ALA A 145 -10.43 1.64 -6.31
CA ALA A 145 -11.04 0.34 -6.57
C ALA A 145 -10.13 -0.83 -6.18
N PHE A 146 -8.81 -0.64 -6.31
CA PHE A 146 -7.82 -1.59 -5.81
C PHE A 146 -7.84 -1.62 -4.28
N ALA A 147 -7.74 -0.47 -3.61
CA ALA A 147 -7.70 -0.37 -2.16
C ALA A 147 -8.94 -0.98 -1.48
N GLU A 148 -10.12 -0.74 -2.05
CA GLU A 148 -11.37 -1.34 -1.54
C GLU A 148 -11.35 -2.87 -1.63
N THR A 149 -10.92 -3.42 -2.77
CA THR A 149 -10.81 -4.87 -2.97
C THR A 149 -9.74 -5.47 -2.04
N ALA A 150 -8.59 -4.82 -1.93
CA ALA A 150 -7.51 -5.22 -1.04
C ALA A 150 -7.95 -5.24 0.42
N SER A 151 -8.72 -4.25 0.88
CA SER A 151 -9.28 -4.23 2.23
C SER A 151 -10.18 -5.44 2.52
N ARG A 152 -11.01 -5.86 1.55
CA ARG A 152 -11.81 -7.09 1.69
C ARG A 152 -10.95 -8.34 1.79
N VAL A 153 -9.92 -8.45 0.96
CA VAL A 153 -8.96 -9.57 1.00
C VAL A 153 -8.21 -9.60 2.33
N VAL A 154 -7.70 -8.47 2.82
CA VAL A 154 -7.02 -8.38 4.12
C VAL A 154 -7.93 -8.82 5.27
N ARG A 155 -9.22 -8.46 5.24
CA ARG A 155 -10.19 -8.95 6.24
C ARG A 155 -10.45 -10.45 6.11
N ALA A 156 -10.50 -11.00 4.89
CA ALA A 156 -10.64 -12.43 4.69
C ALA A 156 -9.40 -13.20 5.16
N ASP A 157 -8.21 -12.67 4.89
CA ASP A 157 -6.92 -13.19 5.36
C ASP A 157 -6.86 -13.22 6.89
N LEU A 158 -7.36 -12.16 7.53
CA LEU A 158 -7.52 -12.13 8.97
C LEU A 158 -8.42 -13.27 9.46
N THR A 159 -9.65 -13.36 8.95
CA THR A 159 -10.59 -14.39 9.40
C THR A 159 -9.97 -15.76 9.23
N ARG A 160 -9.28 -16.01 8.11
CA ARG A 160 -8.56 -17.26 7.85
C ARG A 160 -7.56 -17.56 8.97
N LEU A 161 -6.67 -16.62 9.28
CA LEU A 161 -5.64 -16.82 10.32
C LEU A 161 -6.26 -17.01 11.72
N GLN A 162 -7.27 -16.21 12.07
CA GLN A 162 -7.95 -16.29 13.37
C GLN A 162 -8.69 -17.62 13.56
N SER A 163 -9.20 -18.22 12.49
CA SER A 163 -9.92 -19.49 12.57
C SER A 163 -8.99 -20.69 12.72
N LEU A 164 -7.74 -20.64 12.24
CA LEU A 164 -6.83 -21.79 12.22
C LEU A 164 -6.71 -22.53 13.57
N PRO A 165 -6.48 -21.85 14.73
CA PRO A 165 -6.29 -22.55 16.00
C PRO A 165 -7.53 -23.28 16.52
N PHE A 166 -8.72 -22.95 16.01
CA PHE A 166 -9.99 -23.49 16.49
C PHE A 166 -10.54 -24.64 15.64
N ILE A 167 -9.94 -24.93 14.49
CA ILE A 167 -10.38 -26.00 13.60
C ILE A 167 -9.47 -27.21 13.81
N THR A 168 -9.98 -28.23 14.50
CA THR A 168 -9.22 -29.43 14.89
C THR A 168 -9.05 -30.46 13.79
N THR A 169 -9.74 -30.29 12.66
CA THR A 169 -9.72 -31.22 11.53
C THR A 169 -8.69 -30.86 10.45
N LEU A 170 -8.00 -29.73 10.59
CA LEU A 170 -6.98 -29.29 9.62
C LEU A 170 -5.70 -30.10 9.81
N ASP A 171 -5.07 -30.47 8.70
CA ASP A 171 -3.71 -31.00 8.72
C ASP A 171 -2.66 -29.89 8.53
N ASP A 172 -1.37 -30.24 8.62
CA ASP A 172 -0.29 -29.25 8.44
C ASP A 172 -0.29 -28.65 7.02
N ARG A 173 -0.79 -29.37 6.01
CA ARG A 173 -0.85 -28.90 4.63
C ARG A 173 -1.90 -27.81 4.47
N ASP A 174 -3.03 -27.92 5.17
CA ASP A 174 -4.06 -26.89 5.23
C ASP A 174 -3.52 -25.62 5.88
N VAL A 175 -2.81 -25.74 7.01
CA VAL A 175 -2.19 -24.62 7.72
C VAL A 175 -1.16 -23.92 6.84
N ARG A 176 -0.27 -24.68 6.18
CA ARG A 176 0.70 -24.13 5.21
C ARG A 176 0.01 -23.44 4.04
N SER A 177 -1.02 -24.06 3.46
CA SER A 177 -1.77 -23.47 2.35
C SER A 177 -2.46 -22.17 2.75
N ALA A 178 -3.01 -22.08 3.97
CA ALA A 178 -3.58 -20.86 4.51
C ALA A 178 -2.52 -19.76 4.65
N ALA A 179 -1.37 -20.07 5.26
CA ALA A 179 -0.26 -19.14 5.44
C ALA A 179 0.29 -18.62 4.11
N MET A 180 0.49 -19.52 3.13
CA MET A 180 0.97 -19.16 1.79
C MET A 180 0.01 -18.20 1.07
N ARG A 181 -1.32 -18.42 1.15
CA ARG A 181 -2.30 -17.52 0.51
C ARG A 181 -2.23 -16.12 1.11
N VAL A 182 -2.13 -16.02 2.44
CA VAL A 182 -2.02 -14.74 3.13
C VAL A 182 -0.74 -14.01 2.74
N ALA A 183 0.39 -14.72 2.67
CA ALA A 183 1.66 -14.16 2.24
C ALA A 183 1.61 -13.65 0.78
N GLU A 184 0.99 -14.42 -0.13
CA GLU A 184 0.81 -14.05 -1.54
C GLU A 184 -0.02 -12.77 -1.68
N ASN A 185 -1.18 -12.70 -1.02
CA ASN A 185 -2.07 -11.54 -1.04
C ASN A 185 -1.36 -10.29 -0.48
N ARG A 186 -0.65 -10.42 0.65
CA ARG A 186 0.11 -9.33 1.27
C ARG A 186 1.20 -8.81 0.35
N CYS A 187 1.99 -9.70 -0.28
CA CYS A 187 3.07 -9.26 -1.17
C CYS A 187 2.57 -8.62 -2.46
N LEU A 188 1.44 -9.07 -2.99
CA LEU A 188 0.81 -8.38 -4.11
C LEU A 188 0.36 -6.96 -3.75
N ILE A 189 -0.27 -6.78 -2.58
CA ILE A 189 -0.68 -5.45 -2.09
C ILE A 189 0.53 -4.55 -1.84
N ALA A 190 1.59 -5.09 -1.22
CA ALA A 190 2.84 -4.36 -0.98
C ALA A 190 3.49 -3.93 -2.31
N TRP A 191 3.46 -4.78 -3.34
CA TRP A 191 4.00 -4.44 -4.65
C TRP A 191 3.23 -3.29 -5.30
N VAL A 192 1.90 -3.30 -5.27
CA VAL A 192 1.09 -2.19 -5.79
C VAL A 192 1.35 -0.90 -5.00
N ARG A 193 1.45 -0.97 -3.67
CA ARG A 193 1.76 0.19 -2.83
C ARG A 193 3.12 0.81 -3.17
N LEU A 194 4.13 -0.04 -3.32
CA LEU A 194 5.48 0.36 -3.70
C LEU A 194 5.54 0.98 -5.10
N GLU A 195 4.94 0.32 -6.09
CA GLU A 195 4.89 0.80 -7.48
C GLU A 195 4.16 2.14 -7.59
N THR A 196 3.03 2.29 -6.88
CA THR A 196 2.31 3.58 -6.82
C THR A 196 3.23 4.69 -6.32
N GLY A 197 4.07 4.40 -5.31
CA GLY A 197 5.03 5.35 -4.80
C GLY A 197 6.15 5.72 -5.77
N ALA A 198 6.69 4.73 -6.48
CA ALA A 198 7.72 4.98 -7.49
C ALA A 198 7.19 5.75 -8.71
N ARG A 199 5.95 5.48 -9.13
CA ARG A 199 5.29 6.24 -10.20
C ARG A 199 5.05 7.69 -9.81
N THR A 200 4.53 7.94 -8.61
CA THR A 200 4.42 9.31 -8.06
C THR A 200 5.77 10.03 -8.11
N ALA A 201 6.85 9.39 -7.66
CA ALA A 201 8.19 9.99 -7.68
C ALA A 201 8.67 10.31 -9.10
N SER A 202 8.44 9.39 -10.04
CA SER A 202 8.79 9.56 -11.46
C SER A 202 7.99 10.71 -12.12
N TYR A 203 6.70 10.81 -11.81
CA TYR A 203 5.83 11.87 -12.30
C TYR A 203 6.20 13.23 -11.74
N ARG A 204 6.53 13.30 -10.45
CA ARG A 204 7.03 14.53 -9.81
C ARG A 204 8.34 14.99 -10.45
N TYR A 205 9.29 14.07 -10.61
CA TYR A 205 10.56 14.35 -11.29
C TYR A 205 10.33 14.93 -12.68
N ALA A 206 9.46 14.29 -13.48
CA ALA A 206 9.15 14.76 -14.82
C ALA A 206 8.47 16.13 -14.86
N LEU A 207 7.55 16.41 -13.92
CA LEU A 207 6.88 17.70 -13.80
C LEU A 207 7.87 18.83 -13.52
N GLU A 208 8.76 18.62 -12.55
CA GLU A 208 9.80 19.59 -12.16
C GLU A 208 10.77 19.85 -13.33
N HIS A 209 11.22 18.81 -14.02
CA HIS A 209 12.15 18.95 -15.14
C HIS A 209 11.51 19.58 -16.38
N LEU A 210 10.24 19.28 -16.66
CA LEU A 210 9.51 19.98 -17.73
C LEU A 210 9.34 21.47 -17.41
N LEU A 211 9.02 21.83 -16.16
CA LEU A 211 8.84 23.22 -15.75
C LEU A 211 10.10 24.06 -15.93
N ILE A 212 11.27 23.49 -15.63
CA ILE A 212 12.56 24.16 -15.85
C ILE A 212 12.92 24.22 -17.34
N ALA A 213 12.68 23.13 -18.08
CA ALA A 213 13.07 23.05 -19.48
C ALA A 213 12.20 23.91 -20.41
N ALA A 214 10.90 23.98 -20.14
CA ALA A 214 9.92 24.69 -20.96
C ALA A 214 8.67 25.05 -20.12
N PRO A 215 8.67 26.21 -19.45
CA PRO A 215 7.56 26.62 -18.60
C PRO A 215 6.32 26.97 -19.42
N GLU A 216 5.21 26.27 -19.14
CA GLU A 216 3.91 26.46 -19.81
C GLU A 216 2.77 26.45 -18.78
N GLU A 217 1.61 27.03 -19.12
CA GLU A 217 0.43 27.05 -18.24
C GLU A 217 -0.09 25.64 -17.90
N GLU A 218 0.12 24.66 -18.79
CA GLU A 218 -0.25 23.26 -18.57
C GLU A 218 0.43 22.64 -17.34
N ALA A 219 1.52 23.20 -16.83
CA ALA A 219 2.13 22.78 -15.57
C ALA A 219 1.13 22.80 -14.40
N VAL A 220 0.19 23.75 -14.39
CA VAL A 220 -0.86 23.85 -13.35
C VAL A 220 -1.79 22.63 -13.39
N ALA A 221 -2.12 22.12 -14.57
CA ALA A 221 -2.89 20.88 -14.71
C ALA A 221 -2.08 19.67 -14.24
N GLY A 222 -0.77 19.66 -14.53
CA GLY A 222 0.19 18.68 -13.98
C GLY A 222 0.20 18.65 -12.45
N GLU A 223 0.33 19.80 -11.78
CA GLU A 223 0.31 19.88 -10.32
C GLU A 223 -1.00 19.35 -9.72
N ARG A 224 -2.14 19.72 -10.32
CA ARG A 224 -3.46 19.23 -9.88
C ARG A 224 -3.60 17.72 -10.04
N ALA A 225 -3.09 17.17 -11.14
CA ALA A 225 -3.09 15.73 -11.39
C ALA A 225 -2.19 14.98 -10.40
N LEU A 226 -1.02 15.54 -10.06
CA LEU A 226 -0.12 14.99 -9.06
C LEU A 226 -0.77 14.98 -7.67
N ALA A 227 -1.36 16.11 -7.25
CA ALA A 227 -2.08 16.22 -5.99
C ALA A 227 -3.27 15.25 -5.93
N PHE A 228 -3.97 15.04 -7.05
CA PHE A 228 -5.02 14.03 -7.15
C PHE A 228 -4.45 12.62 -6.89
N LEU A 229 -3.38 12.21 -7.58
CA LEU A 229 -2.76 10.90 -7.36
C LEU A 229 -2.26 10.72 -5.92
N ASP A 230 -1.58 11.72 -5.38
CA ASP A 230 -1.07 11.72 -4.00
C ASP A 230 -2.21 11.51 -3.00
N SER A 231 -3.35 12.20 -3.19
CA SER A 231 -4.52 12.00 -2.34
C SER A 231 -5.05 10.57 -2.37
N ARG A 232 -5.01 9.89 -3.52
CA ARG A 232 -5.51 8.51 -3.66
C ARG A 232 -4.55 7.47 -3.13
N ARG A 233 -3.24 7.69 -3.30
CA ARG A 233 -2.19 6.81 -2.77
C ARG A 233 -2.36 6.55 -1.26
N THR A 234 -2.78 7.54 -0.49
CA THR A 234 -2.99 7.40 0.97
C THR A 234 -3.99 6.31 1.36
N LEU A 235 -4.87 5.89 0.44
CA LEU A 235 -5.79 4.77 0.65
C LEU A 235 -5.08 3.42 0.79
N LEU A 236 -3.82 3.32 0.35
CA LEU A 236 -3.01 2.10 0.42
C LEU A 236 -2.25 1.96 1.75
N ASP A 237 -2.03 3.07 2.46
CA ASP A 237 -1.24 3.10 3.69
C ASP A 237 -1.80 2.20 4.81
N PRO A 238 -3.11 2.21 5.11
CA PRO A 238 -3.65 1.39 6.20
C PRO A 238 -3.78 -0.10 5.86
N LEU A 239 -3.54 -0.51 4.60
CA LEU A 239 -3.75 -1.90 4.16
C LEU A 239 -2.71 -2.87 4.74
N LEU A 240 -1.48 -2.40 4.97
CA LEU A 240 -0.35 -3.21 5.39
C LEU A 240 0.56 -2.43 6.35
N PRO A 241 1.31 -3.08 7.23
CA PRO A 241 2.30 -2.40 8.06
C PRO A 241 3.42 -1.75 7.21
N PRO A 242 4.13 -0.74 7.73
CA PRO A 242 5.17 -0.01 6.97
C PRO A 242 6.35 -0.86 6.48
N ASP A 243 6.60 -2.02 7.09
CA ASP A 243 7.71 -2.92 6.77
C ASP A 243 7.32 -4.04 5.78
N ALA A 244 6.09 -4.04 5.26
CA ALA A 244 5.58 -5.12 4.41
C ALA A 244 6.39 -5.30 3.13
N GLU A 245 6.84 -4.22 2.49
CA GLU A 245 7.67 -4.27 1.29
C GLU A 245 9.00 -4.97 1.55
N ALA A 246 9.65 -4.67 2.68
CA ALA A 246 10.91 -5.29 3.08
C ALA A 246 10.71 -6.79 3.35
N ARG A 247 9.62 -7.16 4.03
CA ARG A 247 9.25 -8.57 4.28
C ARG A 247 8.96 -9.34 2.99
N CYS A 248 8.47 -8.64 1.96
CA CYS A 248 8.25 -9.22 0.64
C CYS A 248 9.51 -9.22 -0.25
N GLY A 249 10.64 -8.69 0.24
CA GLY A 249 11.88 -8.57 -0.54
C GLY A 249 11.77 -7.60 -1.71
N LEU A 250 10.80 -6.68 -1.65
CA LEU A 250 10.57 -5.67 -2.69
C LEU A 250 11.54 -4.49 -2.59
N VAL A 251 12.03 -4.22 -1.38
CA VAL A 251 13.09 -3.25 -1.12
C VAL A 251 14.29 -3.96 -0.50
N PRO A 252 15.52 -3.47 -0.71
CA PRO A 252 16.68 -3.96 0.03
C PRO A 252 16.39 -3.89 1.53
N PRO A 253 16.89 -4.84 2.34
CA PRO A 253 16.81 -4.71 3.78
C PRO A 253 17.50 -3.40 4.17
N GLU A 254 16.84 -2.58 5.00
CA GLU A 254 17.45 -1.42 5.64
C GLU A 254 18.82 -1.84 6.21
N PRO A 255 19.91 -1.10 5.95
CA PRO A 255 21.15 -1.36 6.63
C PRO A 255 20.87 -1.22 8.13
N GLY A 256 20.97 -2.34 8.86
CA GLY A 256 20.78 -2.33 10.31
C GLY A 256 21.67 -1.27 10.96
N PRO A 257 21.32 -0.77 12.16
CA PRO A 257 22.12 0.24 12.84
C PRO A 257 23.57 -0.22 12.85
N ALA A 258 24.46 0.62 12.31
CA ALA A 258 25.88 0.33 12.26
C ALA A 258 26.33 -0.01 13.69
N VAL A 259 26.63 -1.28 13.93
CA VAL A 259 27.25 -1.69 15.18
C VAL A 259 28.62 -1.03 15.17
N LEU A 260 28.72 0.12 15.83
CA LEU A 260 30.00 0.76 16.12
C LEU A 260 30.76 -0.21 17.02
N VAL A 261 31.55 -1.09 16.40
CA VAL A 261 32.54 -1.88 17.09
C VAL A 261 33.51 -0.88 17.70
N ARG A 262 33.32 -0.58 18.99
CA ARG A 262 34.35 0.10 19.78
C ARG A 262 35.54 -0.85 19.80
N LYS A 263 36.54 -0.55 18.97
CA LYS A 263 37.88 -1.09 19.17
C LYS A 263 38.36 -0.59 20.54
N GLY A 264 38.55 -1.53 21.46
CA GLY A 264 39.30 -1.29 22.70
C GLY A 264 40.77 -1.06 22.40
#